data_AF-A0A2E7DI17-F1
#
_entry.id   AF-A0A2E7DI17-F1
#
_cell.length_a   1.000
_cell.length_b   1.000
_cell.length_c   1.000
_cell.angle_alpha   90.00
_cell.angle_beta   90.00
_cell.angle_gamma   90.00
#
_symmetry.space_group_name_H-M   'P 1'
#
loop_
_entity.id
_entity.type
_entity.pdbx_description
1 polymer ?
#
loop_
_entity_poly.entity_id
_entity_poly.type
_entity_poly.pdbx_seq_one_letter_code
_entity_poly.pdbx_strand_id
1 'polypeptide(L)'
;MSVRKALPFNQFPREFKRAIKRLETPKRGRRGYSETTIQSTIQGVGQYLAAVQLAGLGLELSHEGLSAFIDNLDARALRSSTRLTYLTAVQAIAKEVQYPAEKRRLILEDCEIYRSEMKAEVPTKVRKLAANPITLRDIAKAAVKWRGKAQEAINPNKRRTYFQRSAFLALMSMMPLRLSDANALEIGTHLQRQGNKWFLRIESSKSQFRHNGPLHHSLTPYLDDLLLYGENGLCQMRYVQRMGTRLFGNHMHEPLSSRTLAAGFKVAPGHSPHIVRTLVHDAMAPYGTYGSEVARILCGQKSVQIAKVYEIHAERFRAQQAQEILAEIQKGLKVAMLARADQWNTINH
;
A
#
# COMPACT_ATOMS: atom_id res chain seq x y z
N MET A 1 28.15 -17.03 18.60
CA MET A 1 27.71 -15.61 18.61
C MET A 1 26.81 -15.37 17.40
N SER A 2 25.65 -14.71 17.56
CA SER A 2 24.77 -14.41 16.42
C SER A 2 25.46 -13.41 15.49
N VAL A 3 25.78 -13.84 14.26
CA VAL A 3 26.43 -13.00 13.25
C VAL A 3 25.47 -11.84 12.92
N ARG A 4 25.90 -10.61 13.21
CA ARG A 4 25.10 -9.41 12.93
C ARG A 4 24.94 -9.27 11.41
N LYS A 5 23.69 -9.18 10.95
CA LYS A 5 23.36 -9.08 9.51
C LYS A 5 23.67 -7.72 8.91
N ALA A 6 23.84 -6.68 9.72
CA ALA A 6 24.22 -5.34 9.28
C ALA A 6 25.14 -4.71 10.31
N LEU A 7 26.13 -3.97 9.81
CA LEU A 7 26.95 -3.09 10.62
C LEU A 7 26.09 -1.91 11.11
N PRO A 8 26.19 -1.46 12.37
CA PRO A 8 25.47 -0.28 12.83
C PRO A 8 26.09 1.01 12.27
N PHE A 9 25.27 2.04 12.05
CA PHE A 9 25.70 3.29 11.39
C PHE A 9 26.90 3.96 12.07
N ASN A 10 26.99 3.89 13.41
CA ASN A 10 28.12 4.45 14.16
C ASN A 10 29.46 3.75 13.87
N GLN A 11 29.45 2.52 13.33
CA GLN A 11 30.64 1.77 12.93
C GLN A 11 30.99 1.94 11.44
N PHE A 12 30.20 2.71 10.67
CA PHE A 12 30.51 2.92 9.27
C PHE A 12 31.81 3.71 9.09
N PRO A 13 32.58 3.44 8.01
CA PRO A 13 33.70 4.27 7.61
C PRO A 13 33.27 5.72 7.38
N ARG A 14 34.20 6.65 7.59
CA ARG A 14 33.92 8.09 7.55
C ARG A 14 33.37 8.54 6.19
N GLU A 15 33.85 7.95 5.11
CA GLU A 15 33.41 8.25 3.75
C GLU A 15 31.94 7.88 3.51
N PHE A 16 31.50 6.71 3.99
CA PHE A 16 30.11 6.26 3.89
C PHE A 16 29.17 7.15 4.71
N LYS A 17 29.58 7.52 5.93
CA LYS A 17 28.81 8.47 6.76
C LYS A 17 28.65 9.83 6.07
N ARG A 18 29.72 10.34 5.45
CA ARG A 18 29.69 11.58 4.67
C ARG A 18 28.79 11.46 3.44
N ALA A 19 28.83 10.33 2.74
CA ALA A 19 27.96 10.06 1.60
C ALA A 19 26.48 10.05 1.99
N ILE A 20 26.13 9.40 3.10
CA ILE A 20 24.75 9.38 3.63
C ILE A 20 24.28 10.79 3.99
N LYS A 21 25.11 11.59 4.67
CA LYS A 21 24.80 13.00 4.97
C LYS A 21 24.57 13.85 3.70
N ARG A 22 25.27 13.54 2.59
CA ARG A 22 25.02 14.18 1.29
C ARG A 22 23.70 13.75 0.65
N LEU A 23 23.18 12.56 0.96
CA LEU A 23 21.84 12.14 0.52
C LEU A 23 20.73 12.86 1.32
N GLU A 24 20.98 13.16 2.60
CA GLU A 24 20.07 13.95 3.44
C GLU A 24 19.96 15.40 2.97
N THR A 25 21.06 15.97 2.46
CA THR A 25 21.12 17.37 2.02
C THR A 25 20.92 17.47 0.50
N PRO A 26 19.75 17.90 0.00
CA PRO A 26 19.51 17.99 -1.44
C PRO A 26 20.50 18.95 -2.11
N LYS A 27 21.13 18.50 -3.20
CA LYS A 27 21.87 19.39 -4.11
C LYS A 27 20.86 20.32 -4.81
N ARG A 28 21.27 21.55 -5.13
CA ARG A 28 20.44 22.54 -5.86
C ARG A 28 19.78 21.89 -7.08
N GLY A 29 18.45 22.03 -7.21
CA GLY A 29 17.68 21.47 -8.31
C GLY A 29 17.31 19.98 -8.17
N ARG A 30 17.67 19.30 -7.08
CA ARG A 30 17.27 17.90 -6.81
C ARG A 30 16.33 17.82 -5.62
N ARG A 31 15.36 16.91 -5.69
CA ARG A 31 14.51 16.56 -4.54
C ARG A 31 15.36 15.80 -3.52
N GLY A 32 15.19 16.12 -2.24
CA GLY A 32 15.79 15.36 -1.15
C GLY A 32 15.21 13.95 -1.07
N TYR A 33 16.02 13.01 -0.58
CA TYR A 33 15.51 11.69 -0.22
C TYR A 33 14.62 11.79 1.02
N SER A 34 13.57 10.97 1.08
CA SER A 34 12.79 10.88 2.32
C SER A 34 13.61 10.22 3.42
N GLU A 35 13.31 10.53 4.67
CA GLU A 35 13.95 9.91 5.84
C GLU A 35 13.86 8.38 5.78
N THR A 36 12.71 7.82 5.39
CA THR A 36 12.55 6.37 5.19
C THR A 36 13.51 5.81 4.14
N THR A 37 13.78 6.56 3.08
CA THR A 37 14.75 6.14 2.06
C THR A 37 16.17 6.19 2.61
N ILE A 38 16.54 7.24 3.35
CA ILE A 38 17.84 7.34 4.03
C ILE A 38 18.06 6.17 4.99
N GLN A 39 17.07 5.86 5.84
CA GLN A 39 17.15 4.71 6.76
C GLN A 39 17.28 3.38 6.02
N SER A 40 16.57 3.22 4.90
CA SER A 40 16.69 2.03 4.04
C SER A 40 18.09 1.95 3.39
N THR A 41 18.66 3.09 2.99
CA THR A 41 20.02 3.17 2.47
C THR A 41 21.05 2.80 3.54
N ILE A 42 20.94 3.35 4.75
CA ILE A 42 21.79 2.99 5.90
C ILE A 42 21.72 1.49 6.13
N GLN A 43 20.53 0.90 6.15
CA GLN A 43 20.37 -0.54 6.35
C GLN A 43 21.04 -1.35 5.24
N GLY A 44 20.81 -1.03 3.97
CA GLY A 44 21.40 -1.76 2.84
C GLY A 44 22.93 -1.68 2.81
N VAL A 45 23.48 -0.50 3.08
CA VAL A 45 24.94 -0.27 3.18
C VAL A 45 25.53 -1.00 4.39
N GLY A 46 24.80 -1.04 5.50
CA GLY A 46 25.23 -1.80 6.68
C GLY A 46 25.31 -3.30 6.40
N GLN A 47 24.43 -3.84 5.55
CA GLN A 47 24.49 -5.23 5.09
C GLN A 47 25.72 -5.47 4.21
N TYR A 48 26.03 -4.55 3.29
CA TYR A 48 27.25 -4.59 2.50
C TYR A 48 28.51 -4.63 3.38
N LEU A 49 28.64 -3.66 4.29
CA LEU A 49 29.81 -3.57 5.17
C LEU A 49 29.96 -4.80 6.07
N ALA A 50 28.86 -5.40 6.52
CA ALA A 50 28.90 -6.65 7.29
C ALA A 50 29.37 -7.84 6.44
N ALA A 51 28.95 -7.94 5.17
CA ALA A 51 29.41 -8.99 4.26
C ALA A 51 30.91 -8.85 3.93
N VAL A 52 31.36 -7.62 3.65
CA VAL A 52 32.78 -7.30 3.42
C VAL A 52 33.63 -7.64 4.64
N GLN A 53 33.17 -7.26 5.85
CA GLN A 53 33.86 -7.60 7.09
C GLN A 53 33.95 -9.11 7.31
N LEU A 54 32.88 -9.85 7.01
CA LEU A 54 32.85 -11.31 7.15
C LEU A 54 33.83 -12.00 6.20
N ALA A 55 34.06 -11.42 5.02
CA ALA A 55 35.05 -11.88 4.05
C ALA A 55 36.49 -11.48 4.38
N GLY A 56 36.73 -10.78 5.50
CA GLY A 56 38.06 -10.30 5.88
C GLY A 56 38.61 -9.17 5.02
N LEU A 57 37.75 -8.49 4.26
CA LEU A 57 38.12 -7.39 3.37
C LEU A 57 38.09 -6.04 4.08
N GLY A 58 38.81 -5.06 3.54
CA GLY A 58 38.76 -3.68 4.01
C GLY A 58 37.36 -3.08 3.85
N LEU A 59 36.91 -2.29 4.83
CA LEU A 59 35.59 -1.64 4.83
C LEU A 59 35.52 -0.45 3.86
N GLU A 60 35.86 -0.69 2.60
CA GLU A 60 35.78 0.26 1.50
C GLU A 60 34.84 -0.28 0.41
N LEU A 61 34.51 0.55 -0.57
CA LEU A 61 33.81 0.08 -1.75
C LEU A 61 34.83 -0.48 -2.75
N SER A 62 34.83 -1.80 -2.94
CA SER A 62 35.75 -2.50 -3.85
C SER A 62 34.99 -3.51 -4.72
N HIS A 63 35.66 -4.05 -5.74
CA HIS A 63 35.05 -5.06 -6.60
C HIS A 63 34.88 -6.38 -5.85
N GLU A 64 35.90 -6.77 -5.10
CA GLU A 64 35.94 -7.95 -4.24
C GLU A 64 34.85 -7.86 -3.15
N GLY A 65 34.66 -6.67 -2.58
CA GLY A 65 33.62 -6.42 -1.59
C GLY A 65 32.20 -6.51 -2.18
N LEU A 66 32.01 -6.07 -3.42
CA LEU A 66 30.73 -6.22 -4.13
C LEU A 66 30.42 -7.68 -4.42
N SER A 67 31.39 -8.44 -4.90
CA SER A 67 31.24 -9.89 -5.14
C SER A 67 30.88 -10.62 -3.84
N ALA A 68 31.62 -10.37 -2.75
CA ALA A 68 31.32 -10.95 -1.44
C ALA A 68 29.91 -10.58 -0.92
N PHE A 69 29.45 -9.36 -1.23
CA PHE A 69 28.11 -8.93 -0.87
C PHE A 69 27.02 -9.61 -1.69
N ILE A 70 27.21 -9.76 -3.01
CA ILE A 70 26.27 -10.47 -3.89
C ILE A 70 26.17 -11.94 -3.46
N ASP A 71 27.30 -12.61 -3.25
CA ASP A 71 27.35 -13.98 -2.73
C ASP A 71 26.58 -14.09 -1.40
N ASN A 72 26.72 -13.10 -0.51
CA ASN A 72 25.98 -13.05 0.75
C ASN A 72 24.46 -12.90 0.53
N LEU A 73 24.04 -12.05 -0.41
CA LEU A 73 22.62 -11.86 -0.74
C LEU A 73 21.99 -13.11 -1.35
N ASP A 74 22.74 -13.82 -2.19
CA ASP A 74 22.29 -15.01 -2.91
C ASP A 74 22.25 -16.26 -2.03
N ALA A 75 23.23 -16.42 -1.14
CA ALA A 75 23.24 -17.49 -0.14
C ALA A 75 22.07 -17.39 0.86
N ARG A 76 21.40 -16.23 0.95
CA ARG A 76 20.26 -16.03 1.83
C ARG A 76 18.94 -16.26 1.11
N ALA A 77 17.98 -16.83 1.83
CA ALA A 77 16.57 -16.93 1.43
C ALA A 77 15.85 -15.56 1.47
N LEU A 78 16.35 -14.59 0.71
CA LEU A 78 15.72 -13.28 0.50
C LEU A 78 14.92 -13.27 -0.80
N ARG A 79 13.91 -12.40 -0.85
CA ARG A 79 13.23 -12.07 -2.12
C ARG A 79 14.08 -11.15 -2.96
N SER A 80 13.93 -11.26 -4.28
CA SER A 80 14.64 -10.44 -5.26
C SER A 80 14.38 -8.95 -5.04
N SER A 81 13.15 -8.56 -4.63
CA SER A 81 12.84 -7.17 -4.26
C SER A 81 13.70 -6.64 -3.11
N THR A 82 14.02 -7.51 -2.14
CA THR A 82 14.84 -7.15 -0.97
C THR A 82 16.32 -7.08 -1.35
N ARG A 83 16.82 -8.05 -2.13
CA ARG A 83 18.18 -8.02 -2.69
C ARG A 83 18.40 -6.74 -3.50
N LEU A 84 17.48 -6.44 -4.43
CA LEU A 84 17.48 -5.22 -5.23
C LEU A 84 17.49 -3.94 -4.37
N THR A 85 16.70 -3.91 -3.29
CA THR A 85 16.66 -2.75 -2.38
C THR A 85 18.02 -2.51 -1.73
N TYR A 86 18.67 -3.56 -1.24
CA TYR A 86 19.98 -3.43 -0.61
C TYR A 86 21.07 -3.08 -1.63
N LEU A 87 21.07 -3.68 -2.82
CA LEU A 87 22.05 -3.36 -3.85
C LEU A 87 21.86 -1.93 -4.40
N THR A 88 20.62 -1.47 -4.55
CA THR A 88 20.33 -0.07 -4.93
C THR A 88 20.84 0.92 -3.89
N ALA A 89 20.81 0.56 -2.60
CA ALA A 89 21.42 1.37 -1.54
C ALA A 89 22.95 1.49 -1.70
N VAL A 90 23.62 0.39 -2.00
CA VAL A 90 25.07 0.39 -2.30
C VAL A 90 25.34 1.25 -3.54
N GLN A 91 24.54 1.13 -4.60
CA GLN A 91 24.70 1.95 -5.80
C GLN A 91 24.53 3.46 -5.53
N ALA A 92 23.58 3.82 -4.66
CA ALA A 92 23.40 5.21 -4.24
C ALA A 92 24.65 5.76 -3.54
N ILE A 93 25.30 4.95 -2.69
CA ILE A 93 26.56 5.33 -2.04
C ILE A 93 27.73 5.34 -3.03
N ALA A 94 27.84 4.34 -3.91
CA ALA A 94 28.88 4.27 -4.94
C ALA A 94 28.95 5.56 -5.76
N LYS A 95 27.78 6.14 -6.07
CA LYS A 95 27.69 7.45 -6.72
C LYS A 95 28.26 8.58 -5.86
N GLU A 96 27.92 8.61 -4.58
CA GLU A 96 28.34 9.68 -3.68
C GLU A 96 29.80 9.59 -3.23
N VAL A 97 30.40 8.40 -3.19
CA VAL A 97 31.85 8.22 -2.92
C VAL A 97 32.70 8.29 -4.20
N GLN A 98 32.09 8.66 -5.33
CA GLN A 98 32.78 8.78 -6.63
C GLN A 98 33.44 7.49 -7.10
N TYR A 99 32.81 6.33 -6.81
CA TYR A 99 33.28 5.05 -7.32
C TYR A 99 33.36 5.08 -8.85
N PRO A 100 34.40 4.48 -9.47
CA PRO A 100 34.64 4.58 -10.90
C PRO A 100 33.42 4.18 -11.74
N ALA A 101 33.17 4.91 -12.83
CA ALA A 101 31.92 4.80 -13.57
C ALA A 101 31.74 3.42 -14.20
N GLU A 102 32.81 2.85 -14.73
CA GLU A 102 32.91 1.50 -15.27
C GLU A 102 32.59 0.45 -14.21
N LYS A 103 33.05 0.62 -12.97
CA LYS A 103 32.73 -0.31 -11.87
C LYS A 103 31.30 -0.14 -11.37
N ARG A 104 30.76 1.08 -11.35
CA ARG A 104 29.34 1.32 -11.02
C ARG A 104 28.38 0.73 -12.05
N ARG A 105 28.82 0.51 -13.29
CA ARG A 105 28.01 -0.15 -14.33
C ARG A 105 27.73 -1.60 -13.94
N LEU A 106 28.72 -2.31 -13.40
CA LEU A 106 28.54 -3.69 -12.91
C LEU A 106 27.43 -3.76 -11.84
N ILE A 107 27.44 -2.84 -10.87
CA ILE A 107 26.38 -2.76 -9.85
C ILE A 107 24.99 -2.56 -10.48
N LEU A 108 24.89 -1.80 -11.57
CA LEU A 108 23.62 -1.59 -12.29
C LEU A 108 23.18 -2.84 -13.05
N GLU A 109 24.12 -3.59 -13.62
CA GLU A 109 23.86 -4.86 -14.30
C GLU A 109 23.29 -5.88 -13.30
N ASP A 110 23.91 -6.02 -12.14
CA ASP A 110 23.40 -6.85 -11.03
C ASP A 110 22.02 -6.38 -10.53
N CYS A 111 21.80 -5.06 -10.47
CA CYS A 111 20.47 -4.52 -10.15
C CYS A 111 19.43 -4.89 -11.22
N GLU A 112 19.79 -5.01 -12.49
CA GLU A 112 18.84 -5.42 -13.54
C GLU A 112 18.55 -6.92 -13.47
N ILE A 113 19.51 -7.75 -13.06
CA ILE A 113 19.28 -9.18 -12.78
C ILE A 113 18.21 -9.32 -11.70
N TYR A 114 18.42 -8.74 -10.51
CA TYR A 114 17.43 -8.81 -9.43
C TYR A 114 16.10 -8.13 -9.78
N ARG A 115 16.11 -7.11 -10.65
CA ARG A 115 14.87 -6.48 -11.14
C ARG A 115 14.09 -7.41 -12.06
N SER A 116 14.79 -8.17 -12.92
CA SER A 116 14.19 -9.16 -13.81
C SER A 116 13.61 -10.32 -13.01
N GLU A 117 14.36 -10.85 -12.05
CA GLU A 117 13.88 -11.89 -11.12
C GLU A 117 12.67 -11.40 -10.32
N MET A 118 12.73 -10.18 -9.78
CA MET A 118 11.61 -9.57 -9.05
C MET A 118 10.34 -9.48 -9.91
N LYS A 119 10.46 -9.19 -11.21
CA LYS A 119 9.31 -9.16 -12.12
C LYS A 119 8.71 -10.55 -12.35
N ALA A 120 9.53 -11.60 -12.34
CA ALA A 120 9.09 -12.99 -12.45
C ALA A 120 8.49 -13.53 -11.13
N GLU A 121 8.86 -12.95 -9.99
CA GLU A 121 8.30 -13.35 -8.69
C GLU A 121 6.82 -12.98 -8.56
N VAL A 122 5.98 -13.98 -8.23
CA VAL A 122 4.61 -13.72 -7.77
C VAL A 122 4.65 -12.94 -6.44
N PRO A 123 4.09 -11.71 -6.36
CA PRO A 123 4.16 -10.92 -5.15
C PRO A 123 3.49 -11.61 -3.96
N THR A 124 4.06 -11.50 -2.75
CA THR A 124 3.53 -12.17 -1.55
C THR A 124 2.08 -11.82 -1.24
N LYS A 125 1.63 -10.60 -1.55
CA LYS A 125 0.22 -10.24 -1.37
C LYS A 125 -0.71 -11.11 -2.25
N VAL A 126 -0.27 -11.43 -3.48
CA VAL A 126 -0.99 -12.30 -4.42
C VAL A 126 -1.03 -13.72 -3.87
N ARG A 127 0.12 -14.27 -3.46
CA ARG A 127 0.19 -15.61 -2.85
C ARG A 127 -0.71 -15.73 -1.61
N LYS A 128 -0.69 -14.73 -0.74
CA LYS A 128 -1.55 -14.70 0.46
C LYS A 128 -3.03 -14.63 0.10
N LEU A 129 -3.40 -13.80 -0.88
CA LEU A 129 -4.80 -13.68 -1.31
C LEU A 129 -5.27 -14.98 -1.97
N ALA A 130 -4.42 -15.65 -2.77
CA ALA A 130 -4.74 -16.95 -3.33
C ALA A 130 -4.92 -18.04 -2.26
N ALA A 131 -4.06 -18.05 -1.23
CA ALA A 131 -4.15 -19.03 -0.14
C ALA A 131 -5.33 -18.78 0.82
N ASN A 132 -5.75 -17.52 0.98
CA ASN A 132 -6.91 -17.13 1.79
C ASN A 132 -7.73 -16.06 1.06
N PRO A 133 -8.58 -16.48 0.09
CA PRO A 133 -9.38 -15.55 -0.71
C PRO A 133 -10.35 -14.74 0.14
N ILE A 134 -10.45 -13.45 -0.14
CA ILE A 134 -11.40 -12.54 0.50
C ILE A 134 -11.90 -11.51 -0.52
N THR A 135 -13.06 -10.94 -0.25
CA THR A 135 -13.69 -9.88 -1.05
C THR A 135 -13.93 -8.61 -0.21
N LEU A 136 -14.31 -7.50 -0.85
CA LEU A 136 -14.77 -6.30 -0.12
C LEU A 136 -15.99 -6.61 0.76
N ARG A 137 -16.87 -7.52 0.33
CA ARG A 137 -18.04 -7.95 1.09
C ARG A 137 -17.64 -8.63 2.40
N ASP A 138 -16.56 -9.41 2.40
CA ASP A 138 -16.07 -10.09 3.60
C ASP A 138 -15.54 -9.10 4.63
N ILE A 139 -14.88 -8.03 4.17
CA ILE A 139 -14.44 -6.93 5.04
C ILE A 139 -15.64 -6.19 5.64
N ALA A 140 -16.65 -5.88 4.83
CA ALA A 140 -17.87 -5.23 5.29
C ALA A 140 -18.64 -6.11 6.31
N LYS A 141 -18.77 -7.42 6.05
CA LYS A 141 -19.34 -8.39 7.00
C LYS A 141 -18.54 -8.44 8.30
N ALA A 142 -17.21 -8.41 8.22
CA ALA A 142 -16.37 -8.35 9.41
C ALA A 142 -16.59 -7.06 10.22
N ALA A 143 -16.80 -5.92 9.55
CA ALA A 143 -17.15 -4.66 10.22
C ALA A 143 -18.46 -4.80 11.01
N VAL A 144 -19.51 -5.37 10.40
CA VAL A 144 -20.80 -5.66 11.07
C VAL A 144 -20.60 -6.58 12.27
N LYS A 145 -19.86 -7.68 12.10
CA LYS A 145 -19.58 -8.65 13.18
C LYS A 145 -18.88 -7.99 14.38
N TRP A 146 -17.88 -7.15 14.15
CA TRP A 146 -17.19 -6.43 15.23
C TRP A 146 -18.09 -5.39 15.90
N ARG A 147 -19.01 -4.78 15.16
CA ARG A 147 -20.01 -3.85 15.70
C ARG A 147 -20.92 -4.55 16.70
N GLY A 148 -21.48 -5.71 16.31
CA GLY A 148 -22.34 -6.51 17.19
C GLY A 148 -21.60 -6.95 18.46
N LYS A 149 -20.37 -7.46 18.31
CA LYS A 149 -19.51 -7.79 19.47
C LYS A 149 -19.25 -6.60 20.38
N ALA A 150 -19.14 -5.39 19.85
CA ALA A 150 -18.95 -4.20 20.65
C ALA A 150 -20.19 -3.89 21.51
N GLN A 151 -21.37 -4.00 20.91
CA GLN A 151 -22.65 -3.80 21.61
C GLN A 151 -22.87 -4.80 22.75
N GLU A 152 -22.45 -6.05 22.55
CA GLU A 152 -22.53 -7.12 23.57
C GLU A 152 -21.43 -7.03 24.64
N ALA A 153 -20.35 -6.28 24.40
CA ALA A 153 -19.20 -6.26 25.30
C ALA A 153 -19.51 -5.49 26.60
N ILE A 154 -19.43 -6.18 27.74
CA ILE A 154 -19.60 -5.57 29.07
C ILE A 154 -18.39 -4.68 29.43
N ASN A 155 -17.17 -5.16 29.15
CA ASN A 155 -15.95 -4.43 29.48
C ASN A 155 -15.76 -3.21 28.56
N PRO A 156 -15.67 -1.97 29.10
CA PRO A 156 -15.57 -0.75 28.29
C PRO A 156 -14.35 -0.71 27.35
N ASN A 157 -13.21 -1.23 27.78
CA ASN A 157 -11.99 -1.28 26.96
C ASN A 157 -12.14 -2.24 25.78
N LYS A 158 -12.78 -3.41 25.99
CA LYS A 158 -13.10 -4.35 24.91
C LYS A 158 -14.11 -3.75 23.94
N ARG A 159 -15.19 -3.14 24.46
CA ARG A 159 -16.22 -2.44 23.68
C ARG A 159 -15.59 -1.39 22.76
N ARG A 160 -14.76 -0.51 23.32
CA ARG A 160 -13.99 0.49 22.57
C ARG A 160 -13.14 -0.14 21.46
N THR A 161 -12.37 -1.17 21.80
CA THR A 161 -11.52 -1.89 20.83
C THR A 161 -12.35 -2.47 19.67
N TYR A 162 -13.53 -3.00 19.95
CA TYR A 162 -14.40 -3.59 18.93
C TYR A 162 -15.06 -2.54 18.04
N PHE A 163 -15.52 -1.41 18.60
CA PHE A 163 -15.99 -0.28 17.79
C PHE A 163 -14.87 0.30 16.91
N GLN A 164 -13.64 0.44 17.42
CA GLN A 164 -12.48 0.85 16.62
C GLN A 164 -12.23 -0.10 15.45
N ARG A 165 -12.24 -1.42 15.68
CA ARG A 165 -12.07 -2.42 14.62
C ARG A 165 -13.19 -2.34 13.59
N SER A 166 -14.43 -2.26 14.06
CA SER A 166 -15.63 -2.16 13.22
C SER A 166 -15.56 -0.94 12.30
N ALA A 167 -15.35 0.24 12.87
CA ALA A 167 -15.26 1.49 12.12
C ALA A 167 -14.06 1.53 11.17
N PHE A 168 -12.90 0.99 11.58
CA PHE A 168 -11.74 0.92 10.70
C PHE A 168 -11.99 0.00 9.50
N LEU A 169 -12.62 -1.17 9.71
CA LEU A 169 -12.98 -2.08 8.61
C LEU A 169 -13.99 -1.45 7.66
N ALA A 170 -15.06 -0.84 8.19
CA ALA A 170 -16.09 -0.18 7.40
C ALA A 170 -15.52 0.99 6.59
N LEU A 171 -14.71 1.85 7.23
CA LEU A 171 -14.07 2.97 6.56
C LEU A 171 -13.17 2.47 5.43
N MET A 172 -12.32 1.48 5.69
CA MET A 172 -11.39 0.97 4.68
C MET A 172 -12.12 0.31 3.51
N SER A 173 -13.25 -0.38 3.72
CA SER A 173 -14.00 -1.03 2.65
C SER A 173 -14.65 -0.05 1.66
N MET A 174 -14.94 1.18 2.10
CA MET A 174 -15.53 2.22 1.26
C MET A 174 -14.51 3.27 0.80
N MET A 175 -13.52 3.56 1.64
CA MET A 175 -12.46 4.54 1.43
C MET A 175 -11.11 3.86 1.68
N PRO A 176 -10.51 3.22 0.66
CA PRO A 176 -9.29 2.42 0.78
C PRO A 176 -8.02 3.29 0.91
N LEU A 177 -8.03 4.17 1.91
CA LEU A 177 -6.94 5.08 2.29
C LEU A 177 -5.68 4.27 2.61
N ARG A 178 -4.52 4.94 2.58
CA ARG A 178 -3.31 4.32 3.15
C ARG A 178 -3.46 4.24 4.65
N LEU A 179 -2.86 3.22 5.28
CA LEU A 179 -2.90 3.06 6.73
C LEU A 179 -2.41 4.31 7.48
N SER A 180 -1.34 4.95 7.00
CA SER A 180 -0.82 6.20 7.57
C SER A 180 -1.84 7.34 7.48
N ASP A 181 -2.51 7.47 6.32
CA ASP A 181 -3.50 8.52 6.07
C ASP A 181 -4.75 8.29 6.94
N ALA A 182 -5.24 7.05 7.04
CA ALA A 182 -6.38 6.69 7.89
C ALA A 182 -6.07 6.86 9.39
N ASN A 183 -4.85 6.52 9.83
CA ASN A 183 -4.41 6.71 11.21
C ASN A 183 -4.25 8.19 11.58
N ALA A 184 -3.99 9.05 10.59
CA ALA A 184 -3.86 10.48 10.76
C ALA A 184 -5.20 11.24 10.72
N LEU A 185 -6.33 10.57 10.51
CA LEU A 185 -7.64 11.23 10.51
C LEU A 185 -7.91 11.90 11.85
N GLU A 186 -8.37 13.13 11.78
CA GLU A 186 -8.64 14.00 12.92
C GLU A 186 -10.06 14.53 12.81
N ILE A 187 -10.77 14.52 13.94
CA ILE A 187 -12.17 14.96 14.02
C ILE A 187 -12.20 16.50 13.98
N GLY A 188 -13.11 17.09 13.21
CA GLY A 188 -13.20 18.52 12.97
C GLY A 188 -12.32 19.02 11.82
N THR A 189 -11.12 18.45 11.67
CA THR A 189 -10.17 18.83 10.61
C THR A 189 -10.37 17.98 9.34
N HIS A 190 -10.23 16.66 9.46
CA HIS A 190 -10.33 15.75 8.33
C HIS A 190 -11.72 15.13 8.19
N LEU A 191 -12.37 14.87 9.32
CA LEU A 191 -13.73 14.33 9.38
C LEU A 191 -14.65 15.34 10.03
N GLN A 192 -15.62 15.82 9.26
CA GLN A 192 -16.60 16.79 9.71
C GLN A 192 -17.97 16.14 9.79
N ARG A 193 -18.65 16.34 10.92
CA ARG A 193 -20.04 15.92 11.09
C ARG A 193 -20.96 17.11 10.79
N GLN A 194 -21.91 16.92 9.88
CA GLN A 194 -22.95 17.90 9.55
C GLN A 194 -24.31 17.20 9.60
N GLY A 195 -25.07 17.46 10.67
CA GLY A 195 -26.32 16.73 10.93
C GLY A 195 -26.07 15.24 11.11
N ASN A 196 -26.68 14.41 10.26
CA ASN A 196 -26.52 12.95 10.22
C ASN A 196 -25.51 12.46 9.17
N LYS A 197 -24.72 13.36 8.58
CA LYS A 197 -23.74 13.05 7.54
C LYS A 197 -22.32 13.32 8.00
N TRP A 198 -21.42 12.54 7.44
CA TRP A 198 -19.98 12.72 7.60
C TRP A 198 -19.37 13.19 6.29
N PHE A 199 -18.42 14.11 6.39
CA PHE A 199 -17.63 14.62 5.27
C PHE A 199 -16.17 14.31 5.52
N LEU A 200 -15.47 13.86 4.49
CA LEU A 200 -14.04 13.64 4.50
C LEU A 200 -13.35 14.72 3.68
N ARG A 201 -12.37 15.39 4.30
CA ARG A 201 -11.41 16.26 3.65
C ARG A 201 -10.01 15.83 4.05
N ILE A 202 -9.28 15.17 3.17
CA ILE A 202 -7.89 14.75 3.44
C ILE A 202 -7.03 14.86 2.19
N GLU A 203 -5.78 15.25 2.38
CA GLU A 203 -4.73 15.16 1.37
C GLU A 203 -3.78 14.01 1.72
N SER A 204 -3.65 13.02 0.84
CA SER A 204 -2.76 11.88 1.08
C SER A 204 -1.32 12.35 1.19
N SER A 205 -0.66 12.02 2.29
CA SER A 205 0.75 12.35 2.53
C SER A 205 1.68 11.87 1.40
N LYS A 206 1.40 10.69 0.83
CA LYS A 206 2.25 10.06 -0.19
C LYS A 206 1.98 10.55 -1.61
N SER A 207 0.72 10.72 -1.99
CA SER A 207 0.37 11.10 -3.38
C SER A 207 -0.07 12.55 -3.53
N GLN A 208 -0.28 13.28 -2.43
CA GLN A 208 -0.89 14.62 -2.43
C GLN A 208 -2.25 14.61 -3.15
N PHE A 209 -2.94 13.46 -3.13
CA PHE A 209 -4.28 13.32 -3.70
C PHE A 209 -5.30 13.77 -2.66
N ARG A 210 -6.26 14.58 -3.08
CA ARG A 210 -7.27 15.16 -2.19
C ARG A 210 -8.58 14.40 -2.31
N HIS A 211 -9.02 13.80 -1.21
CA HIS A 211 -10.41 13.38 -1.05
C HIS A 211 -11.16 14.54 -0.38
N ASN A 212 -12.24 15.00 -1.01
CA ASN A 212 -13.08 16.06 -0.48
C ASN A 212 -14.54 15.78 -0.85
N GLY A 213 -15.36 15.43 0.13
CA GLY A 213 -16.77 15.20 -0.12
C GLY A 213 -17.49 14.43 0.98
N PRO A 214 -18.81 14.22 0.81
CA PRO A 214 -19.60 13.43 1.73
C PRO A 214 -19.13 11.96 1.71
N LEU A 215 -19.04 11.37 2.89
CA LEU A 215 -18.92 9.93 3.04
C LEU A 215 -20.27 9.27 2.76
N HIS A 216 -20.22 8.04 2.23
CA HIS A 216 -21.43 7.25 2.00
C HIS A 216 -22.19 7.04 3.32
N HIS A 217 -23.52 7.18 3.30
CA HIS A 217 -24.36 7.16 4.50
C HIS A 217 -24.26 5.85 5.31
N SER A 218 -23.87 4.75 4.66
CA SER A 218 -23.63 3.47 5.34
C SER A 218 -22.49 3.53 6.36
N LEU A 219 -21.58 4.51 6.26
CA LEU A 219 -20.49 4.71 7.24
C LEU A 219 -20.94 5.44 8.50
N THR A 220 -22.02 6.21 8.44
CA THR A 220 -22.53 7.00 9.57
C THR A 220 -22.66 6.18 10.86
N PRO A 221 -23.37 5.03 10.89
CA PRO A 221 -23.53 4.27 12.14
C PRO A 221 -22.20 3.80 12.74
N TYR A 222 -21.20 3.50 11.92
CA TYR A 222 -19.90 3.06 12.40
C TYR A 222 -19.07 4.20 13.00
N LEU A 223 -19.12 5.37 12.38
CA LEU A 223 -18.42 6.56 12.86
C LEU A 223 -19.10 7.14 14.10
N ASP A 224 -20.43 7.13 14.15
CA ASP A 224 -21.21 7.56 15.31
C ASP A 224 -20.95 6.65 16.50
N ASP A 225 -20.98 5.33 16.31
CA ASP A 225 -20.64 4.36 17.36
C ASP A 225 -19.17 4.46 17.80
N LEU A 226 -18.25 4.80 16.90
CA LEU A 226 -16.85 5.03 17.25
C LEU A 226 -16.66 6.29 18.10
N LEU A 227 -17.45 7.34 17.84
CA LEU A 227 -17.44 8.54 18.67
C LEU A 227 -18.00 8.26 20.06
N LEU A 228 -19.13 7.56 20.11
CA LEU A 228 -19.89 7.30 21.33
C LEU A 228 -19.33 6.12 22.14
N TYR A 229 -18.56 5.23 21.52
CA TYR A 229 -18.17 3.93 22.08
C TYR A 229 -19.34 3.12 22.64
N GLY A 230 -20.53 3.28 22.05
CA GLY A 230 -21.77 2.63 22.48
C GLY A 230 -22.41 3.24 23.74
N GLU A 231 -21.96 4.41 24.16
CA GLU A 231 -22.63 5.19 25.20
C GLU A 231 -23.88 5.89 24.62
N ASN A 232 -24.93 6.00 25.43
CA ASN A 232 -26.09 6.81 25.10
C ASN A 232 -25.71 8.29 25.13
N GLY A 233 -26.10 9.04 24.11
CA GLY A 233 -25.86 10.48 24.09
C GLY A 233 -26.02 11.09 22.70
N LEU A 234 -26.01 12.42 22.65
CA LEU A 234 -26.05 13.16 21.40
C LEU A 234 -24.69 13.07 20.72
N CYS A 235 -24.64 12.37 19.58
CA CYS A 235 -23.43 12.24 18.77
C CYS A 235 -22.78 13.60 18.45
N GLN A 236 -23.58 14.65 18.26
CA GLN A 236 -23.10 16.01 18.02
C GLN A 236 -22.30 16.58 19.20
N MET A 237 -22.71 16.32 20.45
CA MET A 237 -21.97 16.77 21.63
C MET A 237 -20.62 16.05 21.73
N ARG A 238 -20.60 14.72 21.51
CA ARG A 238 -19.35 13.95 21.47
C ARG A 238 -18.43 14.38 20.33
N TYR A 239 -18.98 14.73 19.17
CA TYR A 239 -18.21 15.28 18.06
C TYR A 239 -17.49 16.57 18.47
N VAL A 240 -18.19 17.54 19.05
CA VAL A 240 -17.60 18.81 19.50
C VAL A 240 -16.51 18.56 20.54
N GLN A 241 -16.77 17.70 21.53
CA GLN A 241 -15.78 17.34 22.56
C GLN A 241 -14.50 16.70 21.99
N ARG A 242 -14.61 16.02 20.84
CA ARG A 242 -13.49 15.31 20.21
C ARG A 242 -12.82 16.08 19.08
N MET A 243 -13.25 17.30 18.77
CA MET A 243 -12.58 18.12 17.77
C MET A 243 -11.08 18.29 18.09
N GLY A 244 -10.23 18.18 17.08
CA GLY A 244 -8.77 18.20 17.22
C GLY A 244 -8.17 16.87 17.70
N THR A 245 -8.98 15.86 18.04
CA THR A 245 -8.48 14.54 18.42
C THR A 245 -8.43 13.57 17.23
N ARG A 246 -7.57 12.55 17.31
CA ARG A 246 -7.55 11.48 16.31
C ARG A 246 -8.87 10.71 16.31
N LEU A 247 -9.31 10.31 15.13
CA LEU A 247 -10.47 9.42 14.97
C LEU A 247 -10.25 8.12 15.76
N PHE A 248 -9.09 7.50 15.54
CA PHE A 248 -8.64 6.30 16.23
C PHE A 248 -7.67 6.64 17.36
N GLY A 249 -8.23 6.87 18.54
CA GLY A 249 -7.45 7.13 19.76
C GLY A 249 -7.83 6.21 20.93
N ASN A 250 -6.95 6.13 21.92
CA ASN A 250 -7.22 5.45 23.18
C ASN A 250 -8.24 6.23 24.05
N HIS A 251 -8.43 5.83 25.31
CA HIS A 251 -9.37 6.48 26.23
C HIS A 251 -8.98 7.92 26.58
N MET A 252 -7.70 8.26 26.51
CA MET A 252 -7.16 9.61 26.66
C MET A 252 -7.09 10.39 25.34
N HIS A 253 -7.71 9.87 24.27
CA HIS A 253 -7.68 10.43 22.92
C HIS A 253 -6.29 10.47 22.26
N GLU A 254 -5.30 9.78 22.84
CA GLU A 254 -3.98 9.67 22.24
C GLU A 254 -4.04 8.79 20.99
N PRO A 255 -3.30 9.13 19.92
CA PRO A 255 -3.28 8.38 18.68
C PRO A 255 -2.94 6.90 18.88
N LEU A 256 -3.71 6.00 18.27
CA LEU A 256 -3.27 4.62 18.17
C LEU A 256 -2.07 4.50 17.23
N SER A 257 -1.17 3.55 17.51
CA SER A 257 -0.10 3.22 16.58
C SER A 257 -0.68 2.59 15.31
N SER A 258 -0.06 2.84 14.16
CA SER A 258 -0.44 2.18 12.90
C SER A 258 -0.32 0.65 13.00
N ARG A 259 0.60 0.13 13.84
CA ARG A 259 0.74 -1.29 14.11
C ARG A 259 -0.50 -1.85 14.82
N THR A 260 -1.04 -1.12 15.81
CA THR A 260 -2.26 -1.50 16.53
C THR A 260 -3.45 -1.56 15.59
N LEU A 261 -3.65 -0.54 14.75
CA LEU A 261 -4.72 -0.55 13.76
C LEU A 261 -4.57 -1.67 12.72
N ALA A 262 -3.36 -1.88 12.20
CA ALA A 262 -3.09 -2.96 11.25
C ALA A 262 -3.33 -4.34 11.85
N ALA A 263 -2.94 -4.55 13.11
CA ALA A 263 -3.22 -5.78 13.83
C ALA A 263 -4.73 -5.96 14.03
N GLY A 264 -5.43 -4.93 14.49
CA GLY A 264 -6.88 -4.94 14.68
C GLY A 264 -7.65 -5.27 13.39
N PHE A 265 -7.23 -4.70 12.26
CA PHE A 265 -7.73 -5.06 10.95
C PHE A 265 -7.46 -6.53 10.65
N LYS A 266 -6.19 -6.98 10.75
CA LYS A 266 -5.75 -8.33 10.36
C LYS A 266 -6.47 -9.46 11.09
N VAL A 267 -6.91 -9.25 12.33
CA VAL A 267 -7.65 -10.28 13.11
C VAL A 267 -8.91 -10.75 12.39
N ALA A 268 -9.55 -9.91 11.56
CA ALA A 268 -10.79 -10.29 10.88
C ALA A 268 -10.54 -11.04 9.54
N PRO A 269 -9.81 -10.47 8.57
CA PRO A 269 -9.65 -11.08 7.26
C PRO A 269 -8.33 -11.86 7.09
N GLY A 270 -7.42 -11.86 8.08
CA GLY A 270 -6.09 -12.47 7.97
C GLY A 270 -5.07 -11.66 7.15
N HIS A 271 -5.52 -10.55 6.54
CA HIS A 271 -4.73 -9.70 5.64
C HIS A 271 -4.42 -8.32 6.25
N SER A 272 -3.37 -7.65 5.77
CA SER A 272 -3.08 -6.26 6.17
C SER A 272 -4.04 -5.27 5.48
N PRO A 273 -4.31 -4.08 6.05
CA PRO A 273 -5.20 -3.07 5.46
C PRO A 273 -4.91 -2.70 4.01
N HIS A 274 -3.66 -2.84 3.55
CA HIS A 274 -3.30 -2.54 2.18
C HIS A 274 -3.95 -3.46 1.14
N ILE A 275 -4.47 -4.63 1.55
CA ILE A 275 -5.19 -5.55 0.66
C ILE A 275 -6.45 -4.92 0.09
N VAL A 276 -7.10 -4.01 0.82
CA VAL A 276 -8.40 -3.46 0.40
C VAL A 276 -8.29 -2.72 -0.92
N ARG A 277 -7.16 -2.04 -1.13
CA ARG A 277 -6.87 -1.36 -2.40
C ARG A 277 -6.82 -2.34 -3.56
N THR A 278 -6.18 -3.49 -3.37
CA THR A 278 -6.19 -4.59 -4.35
C THR A 278 -7.61 -5.06 -4.62
N LEU A 279 -8.41 -5.31 -3.57
CA LEU A 279 -9.78 -5.78 -3.72
C LEU A 279 -10.69 -4.76 -4.42
N VAL A 280 -10.46 -3.46 -4.23
CA VAL A 280 -11.16 -2.40 -4.97
C VAL A 280 -10.81 -2.44 -6.45
N HIS A 281 -9.52 -2.59 -6.80
CA HIS A 281 -9.11 -2.74 -8.19
C HIS A 281 -9.70 -4.01 -8.83
N ASP A 282 -9.66 -5.15 -8.13
CA ASP A 282 -10.24 -6.40 -8.62
C ASP A 282 -11.77 -6.32 -8.74
N ALA A 283 -12.47 -5.68 -7.80
CA ALA A 283 -13.94 -5.52 -7.85
C ALA A 283 -14.40 -4.55 -8.94
N MET A 284 -13.53 -3.60 -9.34
CA MET A 284 -13.83 -2.65 -10.42
C MET A 284 -13.34 -3.13 -11.78
N ALA A 285 -12.47 -4.13 -11.84
CA ALA A 285 -11.92 -4.66 -13.09
C ALA A 285 -12.96 -5.08 -14.13
N PRO A 286 -14.11 -5.70 -13.78
CA PRO A 286 -15.15 -6.04 -14.76
C PRO A 286 -15.73 -4.84 -15.53
N TYR A 287 -15.56 -3.61 -15.02
CA TYR A 287 -16.03 -2.39 -15.67
C TYR A 287 -14.97 -1.74 -16.59
N GLY A 288 -13.95 -2.51 -16.98
CA GLY A 288 -12.92 -2.07 -17.94
C GLY A 288 -12.15 -0.82 -17.51
N THR A 289 -11.84 0.05 -18.46
CA THR A 289 -11.05 1.27 -18.22
C THR A 289 -11.72 2.24 -17.24
N TYR A 290 -13.05 2.35 -17.31
CA TYR A 290 -13.83 3.15 -16.38
C TYR A 290 -13.69 2.64 -14.94
N GLY A 291 -13.82 1.32 -14.74
CA GLY A 291 -13.60 0.68 -13.45
C GLY A 291 -12.20 0.93 -12.88
N SER A 292 -11.16 0.72 -13.68
CA SER A 292 -9.77 1.01 -13.29
C SER A 292 -9.57 2.48 -12.89
N GLU A 293 -10.21 3.43 -13.59
CA GLU A 293 -10.15 4.85 -13.23
C GLU A 293 -10.87 5.13 -11.90
N VAL A 294 -12.09 4.61 -11.72
CA VAL A 294 -12.84 4.76 -10.47
C VAL A 294 -12.04 4.17 -9.30
N ALA A 295 -11.47 2.98 -9.44
CA ALA A 295 -10.62 2.35 -8.43
C ALA A 295 -9.38 3.20 -8.11
N ARG A 296 -8.74 3.77 -9.15
CA ARG A 296 -7.58 4.66 -9.03
C ARG A 296 -7.92 5.92 -8.22
N ILE A 297 -9.02 6.59 -8.57
CA ILE A 297 -9.51 7.80 -7.89
C ILE A 297 -9.88 7.47 -6.44
N LEU A 298 -10.64 6.40 -6.22
CA LEU A 298 -11.05 5.96 -4.89
C LEU A 298 -9.86 5.60 -4.00
N CYS A 299 -8.81 5.02 -4.58
CA CYS A 299 -7.54 4.73 -3.93
C CYS A 299 -6.60 5.95 -3.82
N GLY A 300 -6.97 7.13 -4.29
CA GLY A 300 -6.14 8.34 -4.25
C GLY A 300 -4.82 8.21 -5.01
N GLN A 301 -4.82 7.50 -6.14
CA GLN A 301 -3.66 7.28 -6.99
C GLN A 301 -3.61 8.30 -8.13
N LYS A 302 -2.49 9.03 -8.25
CA LYS A 302 -2.30 10.01 -9.34
C LYS A 302 -1.83 9.38 -10.66
N SER A 303 -1.15 8.24 -10.61
CA SER A 303 -0.55 7.59 -11.79
C SER A 303 -1.24 6.27 -12.10
N VAL A 304 -1.51 6.05 -13.40
CA VAL A 304 -2.06 4.80 -13.94
C VAL A 304 -1.09 3.63 -13.72
N GLN A 305 0.22 3.87 -13.84
CA GLN A 305 1.24 2.85 -13.60
C GLN A 305 1.20 2.32 -12.16
N ILE A 306 0.90 3.19 -11.18
CA ILE A 306 0.73 2.76 -9.77
C ILE A 306 -0.54 1.92 -9.61
N ALA A 307 -1.61 2.24 -10.34
CA ALA A 307 -2.87 1.49 -10.31
C ALA A 307 -2.69 0.05 -10.80
N LYS A 308 -1.96 -0.15 -11.91
CA LYS A 308 -1.69 -1.49 -12.49
C LYS A 308 -1.13 -2.51 -11.48
N VAL A 309 -0.35 -2.07 -10.49
CA VAL A 309 0.22 -2.97 -9.45
C VAL A 309 -0.87 -3.60 -8.56
N TYR A 310 -2.09 -3.07 -8.55
CA TYR A 310 -3.22 -3.54 -7.73
C TYR A 310 -4.22 -4.40 -8.50
N GLU A 311 -4.09 -4.49 -9.82
CA GLU A 311 -4.93 -5.27 -10.69
C GLU A 311 -4.43 -6.73 -10.74
N ILE A 312 -4.77 -7.55 -9.73
CA ILE A 312 -4.33 -8.96 -9.70
C ILE A 312 -5.15 -9.78 -10.69
N HIS A 313 -6.46 -9.61 -10.66
CA HIS A 313 -7.38 -10.38 -11.49
C HIS A 313 -7.84 -9.60 -12.73
N ALA A 314 -7.49 -8.32 -12.85
CA ALA A 314 -8.03 -7.48 -13.93
C ALA A 314 -7.58 -7.94 -15.32
N GLU A 315 -6.37 -8.47 -15.47
CA GLU A 315 -5.94 -9.02 -16.76
C GLU A 315 -6.76 -10.26 -17.15
N ARG A 316 -7.05 -11.14 -16.18
CA ARG A 316 -7.93 -12.30 -16.40
C ARG A 316 -9.36 -11.86 -16.75
N PHE A 317 -9.91 -10.88 -16.06
CA PHE A 317 -11.24 -10.35 -16.38
C PHE A 317 -11.28 -9.69 -17.75
N ARG A 318 -10.25 -8.89 -18.11
CA ARG A 318 -10.13 -8.29 -19.43
C ARG A 318 -10.01 -9.35 -20.52
N ALA A 319 -9.27 -10.43 -20.28
CA ALA A 319 -9.18 -11.56 -21.21
C ALA A 319 -10.53 -12.30 -21.35
N GLN A 320 -11.23 -12.56 -20.25
CA GLN A 320 -12.56 -13.18 -20.28
C GLN A 320 -13.58 -12.29 -21.02
N GLN A 321 -13.62 -10.99 -20.71
CA GLN A 321 -14.48 -10.03 -21.41
C GLN A 321 -14.14 -9.96 -22.91
N ALA A 322 -12.85 -9.99 -23.27
CA ALA A 322 -12.43 -10.08 -24.66
C ALA A 322 -12.91 -11.38 -25.32
N GLN A 323 -12.84 -12.52 -24.63
CA GLN A 323 -13.38 -13.80 -25.13
C GLN A 323 -14.90 -13.75 -25.29
N GLU A 324 -15.63 -13.14 -24.36
CA GLU A 324 -17.08 -12.93 -24.45
C GLU A 324 -17.43 -12.04 -25.63
N ILE A 325 -16.70 -10.92 -25.83
CA ILE A 325 -16.86 -10.04 -27.01
C ILE A 325 -16.57 -10.81 -28.30
N LEU A 326 -15.48 -11.59 -28.36
CA LEU A 326 -15.16 -12.42 -29.52
C LEU A 326 -16.23 -13.49 -29.77
N ALA A 327 -16.77 -14.11 -28.73
CA ALA A 327 -17.87 -15.06 -28.84
C ALA A 327 -19.16 -14.41 -29.35
N GLU A 328 -19.49 -13.20 -28.88
CA GLU A 328 -20.62 -12.42 -29.39
C GLU A 328 -20.38 -11.96 -30.84
N ILE A 329 -19.15 -11.60 -31.23
CA ILE A 329 -18.80 -11.34 -32.63
C ILE A 329 -18.97 -12.61 -33.48
N GLN A 330 -18.56 -13.78 -32.97
CA GLN A 330 -18.72 -15.06 -33.67
C GLN A 330 -20.19 -15.50 -33.78
N LYS A 331 -21.00 -15.31 -32.74
CA LYS A 331 -22.46 -15.52 -32.76
C LYS A 331 -23.14 -14.51 -33.69
N GLY A 332 -22.70 -13.26 -33.63
CA GLY A 332 -23.13 -12.14 -34.46
C GLY A 332 -22.67 -12.26 -35.92
N LEU A 333 -21.64 -13.04 -36.25
CA LEU A 333 -21.26 -13.39 -37.62
C LEU A 333 -22.23 -14.41 -38.24
N LYS A 334 -22.96 -15.20 -37.44
CA LYS A 334 -24.11 -15.99 -37.94
C LYS A 334 -25.37 -15.16 -38.16
N VAL A 335 -25.57 -14.10 -37.38
CA VAL A 335 -26.79 -13.27 -37.47
C VAL A 335 -26.63 -12.10 -38.44
N ALA A 336 -25.44 -11.50 -38.54
CA ALA A 336 -25.18 -10.33 -39.39
C ALA A 336 -25.01 -10.66 -40.88
N MET A 337 -24.79 -11.93 -41.26
CA MET A 337 -24.88 -12.34 -42.68
C MET A 337 -26.32 -12.58 -43.15
N LEU A 338 -27.26 -12.92 -42.26
CA LEU A 338 -28.68 -13.09 -42.62
C LEU A 338 -29.48 -11.78 -42.44
N ALA A 339 -29.14 -10.95 -41.46
CA ALA A 339 -29.84 -9.67 -41.22
C ALA A 339 -29.44 -8.52 -42.17
N ARG A 340 -28.29 -8.63 -42.87
CA ARG A 340 -27.86 -7.62 -43.87
C ARG A 340 -28.35 -7.89 -45.29
N ALA A 341 -28.90 -9.08 -45.58
CA ALA A 341 -29.49 -9.37 -46.89
C ALA A 341 -30.89 -8.76 -47.04
N ASP A 342 -31.68 -8.68 -45.96
CA ASP A 342 -33.06 -8.16 -46.01
C ASP A 342 -33.17 -6.64 -45.78
N GLN A 343 -32.20 -6.01 -45.12
CA GLN A 343 -32.25 -4.56 -44.84
C GLN A 343 -31.70 -3.67 -45.97
N TRP A 344 -31.07 -4.23 -47.01
CA TRP A 344 -30.59 -3.44 -48.16
C TRP A 344 -31.63 -3.29 -49.29
N ASN A 345 -32.73 -4.05 -49.28
CA ASN A 345 -33.78 -3.98 -50.31
C ASN A 345 -35.04 -3.17 -49.91
N THR A 346 -35.08 -2.56 -48.72
CA THR A 346 -36.27 -1.83 -48.21
C THR A 346 -36.04 -0.36 -47.90
N ILE A 347 -34.86 0.19 -48.20
CA ILE A 347 -34.57 1.64 -48.00
C ILE A 347 -34.38 2.39 -49.34
N ASN A 348 -34.56 1.73 -50.49
CA ASN A 348 -34.47 2.35 -51.82
C ASN A 348 -35.70 2.13 -52.72
N HIS A 349 -36.91 2.02 -52.15
CA HIS A 349 -38.17 2.22 -52.87
C HIS A 349 -39.24 2.87 -52.01
#